data_AF-A0A3D5UUN5-F1
#
_entry.id   AF-A0A3D5UUN5-F1
#
_cell.length_a   1.000
_cell.length_b   1.000
_cell.length_c   1.000
_cell.angle_alpha   90.00
_cell.angle_beta   90.00
_cell.angle_gamma   90.00
#
_symmetry.space_group_name_H-M   'P 1'
#
loop_
_entity.id
_entity.type
_entity.pdbx_description
1 polymer ?
#
loop_
_entity_poly.entity_id
_entity_poly.type
_entity_poly.pdbx_seq_one_letter_code
_entity_poly.pdbx_strand_id
1 'polypeptide(L)' 'AEQVMQLIAEDKDIAILVLAAGLGKEGPGPLVTMVASASEKAFPIPVTVVPGNLTEEALRSLA' A
#
# COMPACT_ATOMS: atom_id res chain seq x y z
N ALA A 1 -6.54 4.51 -8.76
CA ALA A 1 -5.46 5.29 -8.14
C ALA A 1 -5.87 6.75 -8.01
N GLU A 2 -6.41 7.34 -9.07
CA GLU A 2 -6.92 8.73 -9.11
C GLU A 2 -7.83 9.11 -7.94
N GLN A 3 -8.85 8.31 -7.63
CA GLN A 3 -9.76 8.57 -6.52
C GLN A 3 -9.05 8.60 -5.15
N VAL A 4 -8.06 7.73 -4.96
CA VAL A 4 -7.27 7.67 -3.72
C VAL A 4 -6.39 8.91 -3.60
N MET A 5 -5.78 9.34 -4.71
CA MET A 5 -4.98 10.58 -4.73
C MET A 5 -5.84 11.82 -4.47
N GLN A 6 -7.05 11.87 -5.04
CA GLN A 6 -7.99 12.96 -4.80
C GLN A 6 -8.36 13.05 -3.32
N LEU A 7 -8.71 11.92 -2.69
CA LEU A 7 -9.08 11.88 -1.28
C LEU A 7 -7.92 12.33 -0.37
N ILE A 8 -6.69 11.86 -0.63
CA ILE A 8 -5.49 12.30 0.11
C ILE A 8 -5.21 13.81 -0.08
N ALA A 9 -5.54 14.37 -1.25
CA ALA A 9 -5.33 15.78 -1.51
C ALA A 9 -6.34 16.66 -0.78
N GLU A 10 -7.60 16.23 -0.73
CA GLU A 10 -8.74 16.90 -0.09
C GLU A 10 -8.68 16.82 1.43
N ASP A 11 -8.33 15.65 1.97
CA ASP A 11 -8.26 15.39 3.40
C ASP A 11 -6.81 15.37 3.89
N LYS A 12 -6.40 16.46 4.53
CA LYS A 12 -5.05 16.62 5.08
C LYS A 12 -4.80 15.80 6.35
N ASP A 13 -5.82 15.20 6.94
CA ASP A 13 -5.67 14.31 8.09
C ASP A 13 -5.20 12.90 7.65
N ILE A 14 -5.28 12.57 6.36
CA ILE A 14 -4.76 11.32 5.82
C ILE A 14 -3.23 11.38 5.71
N ALA A 15 -2.56 10.81 6.71
CA ALA A 15 -1.10 10.88 6.83
C ALA A 15 -0.35 9.65 6.28
N ILE A 16 -0.98 8.47 6.20
CA ILE A 16 -0.32 7.21 5.82
C ILE A 16 -1.27 6.35 4.97
N LEU A 17 -0.76 5.74 3.90
CA LEU A 17 -1.48 4.76 3.10
C LEU A 17 -0.92 3.35 3.32
N VAL A 18 -1.76 2.41 3.73
CA VAL A 18 -1.38 1.00 3.90
C VAL A 18 -2.03 0.15 2.80
N LEU A 19 -1.23 -0.60 2.05
CA LEU A 19 -1.68 -1.46 0.95
C LEU A 19 -1.35 -2.93 1.23
N ALA A 20 -2.34 -3.80 1.25
CA ALA A 20 -2.13 -5.24 1.36
C ALA A 20 -1.87 -5.86 -0.02
N ALA A 21 -0.75 -6.57 -0.15
CA ALA A 21 -0.37 -7.26 -1.38
C ALA A 21 -1.09 -8.62 -1.48
N GLY A 22 -1.93 -8.79 -2.50
CA GLY A 22 -2.56 -10.07 -2.79
C GLY A 22 -1.56 -11.15 -3.21
N LEU A 23 -1.90 -12.43 -2.96
CA LEU A 23 -1.12 -13.60 -3.38
C LEU A 23 -1.79 -14.40 -4.51
N GLY A 24 -2.92 -13.90 -5.02
CA GLY A 24 -3.70 -14.58 -6.05
C GLY A 24 -3.00 -14.60 -7.41
N LYS A 25 -3.62 -15.27 -8.38
CA LYS A 25 -3.12 -15.32 -9.78
C LYS A 25 -3.03 -13.94 -10.44
N GLU A 26 -3.74 -12.96 -9.91
CA GLU A 26 -3.74 -11.57 -10.36
C GLU A 26 -2.56 -10.76 -9.78
N GLY A 27 -1.71 -11.39 -8.96
CA GLY A 27 -0.54 -10.77 -8.34
C GLY A 27 -0.91 -9.87 -7.15
N PRO A 28 -0.01 -8.96 -6.75
CA PRO A 28 -0.18 -8.10 -5.57
C PRO A 28 -1.33 -7.09 -5.68
N GLY A 29 -1.95 -6.97 -6.85
CA GLY A 29 -3.06 -6.06 -7.12
C GLY A 29 -2.61 -4.74 -7.76
N PRO A 30 -3.50 -4.02 -8.46
CA PRO A 30 -3.13 -2.91 -9.32
C PRO A 30 -2.49 -1.73 -8.57
N LEU A 31 -2.95 -1.42 -7.36
CA LEU A 31 -2.38 -0.33 -6.55
C LEU A 31 -0.98 -0.65 -6.02
N VAL A 32 -0.77 -1.90 -5.56
CA VAL A 32 0.54 -2.34 -5.08
C VAL A 32 1.53 -2.43 -6.22
N THR A 33 1.12 -2.99 -7.37
CA THR A 33 1.95 -3.04 -8.58
C THR A 33 2.36 -1.63 -9.03
N MET A 34 1.43 -0.68 -9.04
CA MET A 34 1.73 0.72 -9.39
C MET A 34 2.80 1.31 -8.46
N VAL A 35 2.66 1.15 -7.14
CA VAL A 35 3.63 1.63 -6.15
C VAL A 35 4.99 0.93 -6.29
N ALA A 36 5.00 -0.38 -6.49
CA ALA A 36 6.22 -1.15 -6.67
C ALA A 36 6.95 -0.85 -8.00
N SER A 37 6.21 -0.46 -9.03
CA SER A 37 6.75 -0.09 -10.34
C SER A 37 7.23 1.36 -10.43
N ALA A 38 6.71 2.23 -9.57
CA ALA A 38 7.06 3.64 -9.55
C ALA A 38 8.34 3.84 -8.74
N SER A 39 9.40 4.35 -9.38
CA SER A 39 10.70 4.54 -8.75
C SER A 39 10.64 5.53 -7.58
N GLU A 40 9.86 6.61 -7.67
CA GLU A 40 9.61 7.55 -6.56
C GLU A 40 8.28 8.29 -6.80
N LYS A 41 7.41 8.42 -5.79
CA LYS A 41 6.21 9.31 -5.74
C LYS A 41 4.86 8.84 -6.33
N ALA A 42 4.49 7.56 -6.19
CA ALA A 42 3.12 7.13 -6.54
C ALA A 42 2.03 7.85 -5.70
N PHE A 43 2.34 8.21 -4.45
CA PHE A 43 1.45 8.95 -3.56
C PHE A 43 2.21 10.06 -2.81
N PRO A 44 1.56 11.17 -2.44
CA PRO A 44 2.19 12.30 -1.74
C PRO A 44 2.43 12.03 -0.24
N ILE A 45 2.01 10.87 0.26
CA ILE A 45 2.14 10.44 1.66
C ILE A 45 2.92 9.12 1.73
N PRO A 46 3.54 8.79 2.88
CA PRO A 46 4.18 7.50 3.09
C PRO A 46 3.24 6.34 2.77
N VAL A 47 3.75 5.37 2.00
CA VAL A 47 3.02 4.15 1.64
C VAL A 47 3.70 2.94 2.26
N THR A 48 2.95 2.13 2.99
CA THR A 48 3.40 0.85 3.54
C THR A 48 2.73 -0.29 2.81
N VAL A 49 3.52 -1.20 2.24
CA VAL A 49 3.00 -2.43 1.61
C VAL A 49 3.10 -3.58 2.61
N VAL A 50 1.96 -4.19 2.94
CA VAL A 50 1.88 -5.35 3.83
C VAL A 50 1.78 -6.62 2.97
N PRO A 51 2.74 -7.56 3.06
CA PRO A 51 2.67 -8.82 2.32
C PRO A 51 1.45 -9.66 2.75
N GLY A 52 0.69 -10.19 1.80
CA GLY A 52 -0.47 -11.04 2.10
C GLY A 52 -0.15 -12.42 2.68
N ASN A 53 1.13 -12.82 2.67
CA ASN A 53 1.61 -14.07 3.29
C ASN A 53 2.10 -13.87 4.72
N LEU A 54 1.96 -12.66 5.28
CA LEU A 54 2.40 -12.35 6.62
C LEU A 54 1.45 -13.01 7.63
N THR A 55 1.96 -13.98 8.38
CA THR A 55 1.20 -14.68 9.43
C THR A 55 1.17 -13.85 10.71
N GLU A 56 0.22 -14.15 11.59
CA GLU A 56 0.14 -13.51 12.91
C GLU A 56 1.41 -13.76 13.75
N GLU A 57 1.99 -14.95 13.63
CA GLU A 57 3.27 -15.31 14.27
C GLU A 57 4.44 -14.47 13.73
N ALA A 58 4.50 -14.29 12.41
CA ALA A 58 5.51 -13.43 11.79
C ALA A 58 5.34 -11.96 12.21
N LEU A 59 4.09 -11.46 12.29
CA LEU A 59 3.80 -10.12 12.81
C LEU A 59 4.29 -9.95 14.25
N ARG A 60 4.05 -10.93 15.13
CA ARG A 60 4.49 -10.89 16.53
C ARG A 60 6.01 -10.85 16.68
N SER A 61 6.77 -11.37 15.71
CA SER A 61 8.24 -11.28 15.73
C SER A 61 8.81 -9.91 15.32
N LEU A 62 7.98 -9.05 14.71
CA LEU A 62 8.37 -7.71 14.25
C LEU A 62 8.01 -6.60 15.25
N ALA A 63 7.19 -6.92 16.26
CA ALA A 63 6.73 -6.01 17.32
C ALA A 63 7.67 -6.04 18.54
#